data_AF-A0A970ZG65-F1
#
_entry.id   AF-A0A970ZG65-F1
#
_cell.length_a   1.000
_cell.length_b   1.000
_cell.length_c   1.000
_cell.angle_alpha   90.00
_cell.angle_beta   90.00
_cell.angle_gamma   90.00
#
_symmetry.space_group_name_H-M   'P 1'
#
loop_
_entity.id
_entity.type
_entity.pdbx_description
1 polymer ?
#
loop_
_entity_poly.entity_id
_entity_poly.type
_entity_poly.pdbx_seq_one_letter_code
_entity_poly.pdbx_strand_id
1 'polypeptide(L)'
;MARVYNWQIGREMSYWYPQTRPKRQFAAVFDINKCIACQTCTLACKTTWTSGQGQEYMLWNNVESKPYGSYPLTWDLKLLESLG
;
A
#
# COMPACT_ATOMS: atom_id res chain seq x y z
N MET A 1 -12.86 16.00 7.83
CA MET A 1 -11.98 14.85 8.14
C MET A 1 -12.20 14.42 9.57
N ALA A 2 -12.37 13.12 9.82
CA ALA A 2 -12.49 12.58 11.16
C ALA A 2 -11.09 12.46 11.80
N ARG A 3 -10.99 12.71 13.11
CA ARG A 3 -9.81 12.30 13.89
C ARG A 3 -9.98 10.84 14.27
N VAL A 4 -9.07 9.98 13.81
CA VAL A 4 -9.07 8.55 14.12
C VAL A 4 -7.76 8.17 14.78
N TYR A 5 -7.82 7.30 15.78
CA TYR A 5 -6.63 6.73 16.40
C TYR A 5 -6.10 5.58 15.55
N ASN A 6 -4.90 5.74 14.98
CA ASN A 6 -4.20 4.66 14.28
C ASN A 6 -3.32 3.89 15.27
N TRP A 7 -3.77 2.68 15.60
CA TRP A 7 -3.11 1.78 16.54
C TRP A 7 -1.79 1.20 16.01
N GLN A 8 -1.55 1.19 14.70
CA GLN A 8 -0.30 0.69 14.10
C GLN A 8 0.88 1.63 14.35
N ILE A 9 0.59 2.92 14.50
CA ILE A 9 1.60 3.97 14.73
C ILE A 9 1.40 4.71 16.06
N GLY A 10 0.41 4.30 16.86
CA GLY A 10 0.18 4.83 18.21
C GLY A 10 -0.26 6.30 18.29
N ARG A 11 -0.80 6.92 17.23
CA ARG A 11 -1.18 8.35 17.21
C ARG A 11 -2.54 8.63 16.57
N GLU A 12 -3.11 9.78 16.89
CA GLU A 12 -4.28 10.32 16.18
C GLU A 12 -3.88 10.88 14.81
N MET A 13 -4.72 10.64 13.81
CA MET A 13 -4.55 11.16 12.45
C MET A 13 -5.88 11.64 11.86
N SER A 14 -5.81 12.61 10.96
CA SER A 14 -6.95 12.99 10.13
C SER A 14 -7.18 11.95 9.05
N TYR A 15 -8.36 11.34 9.02
CA TYR A 15 -8.76 10.39 7.99
C TYR A 15 -10.09 10.80 7.36
N TRP A 16 -10.34 10.35 6.14
CA TRP A 16 -11.56 10.73 5.42
C TRP A 16 -12.81 10.08 6.01
N TYR A 17 -12.66 8.86 6.55
CA TYR A 17 -13.75 8.07 7.10
C TYR A 17 -13.70 8.01 8.64
N PRO A 18 -14.86 7.85 9.31
CA PRO A 18 -14.90 7.63 10.74
C PRO A 18 -14.28 6.27 11.12
N GLN A 19 -13.84 6.14 12.37
CA GLN A 19 -13.24 4.89 12.85
C GLN A 19 -14.26 3.75 12.84
N THR A 20 -13.95 2.67 12.11
CA THR A 20 -14.72 1.42 12.09
C THR A 20 -13.81 0.25 12.41
N ARG A 21 -14.23 -0.63 13.32
CA ARG A 21 -13.54 -1.88 13.64
C ARG A 21 -14.40 -3.06 13.18
N PRO A 22 -14.14 -3.63 11.99
CA PRO A 22 -14.95 -4.73 11.47
C PRO A 22 -14.74 -6.01 12.29
N LYS A 23 -15.78 -6.83 12.42
CA LYS A 23 -15.70 -8.14 13.11
C LYS A 23 -14.80 -9.15 12.38
N ARG A 24 -14.61 -8.98 11.07
CA ARG A 24 -13.77 -9.81 10.20
C ARG A 24 -12.92 -8.89 9.32
N GLN A 25 -11.64 -9.18 9.19
CA GLN A 25 -10.68 -8.40 8.39
C GLN A 25 -10.02 -9.32 7.37
N PHE A 26 -10.03 -8.93 6.09
CA PHE A 26 -9.23 -9.61 5.07
C PHE A 26 -7.75 -9.34 5.33
N ALA A 27 -6.92 -10.37 5.23
CA ALA A 27 -5.48 -10.31 5.37
C ALA A 27 -4.81 -11.19 4.32
N ALA A 28 -3.60 -10.80 3.90
CA ALA A 28 -2.76 -11.54 2.97
C ALA A 28 -1.34 -11.67 3.55
N VAL A 29 -0.67 -12.77 3.23
CA VAL A 29 0.72 -13.03 3.64
C VAL A 29 1.55 -13.28 2.39
N PHE A 30 2.69 -12.60 2.29
CA PHE A 30 3.63 -12.73 1.17
C PHE A 30 4.94 -13.37 1.67
N ASP A 31 5.27 -14.55 1.16
CA ASP A 31 6.55 -15.23 1.46
C ASP A 31 7.64 -14.72 0.51
N ILE A 32 8.50 -13.86 1.04
CA ILE A 32 9.60 -13.24 0.29
C ILE A 32 10.70 -14.24 -0.08
N ASN A 33 10.77 -15.42 0.55
CA ASN A 33 11.75 -16.46 0.16
C ASN A 33 11.38 -17.13 -1.16
N LYS A 34 10.10 -17.07 -1.55
CA LYS A 34 9.57 -17.66 -2.78
C LYS A 34 9.28 -16.62 -3.87
N CYS A 35 9.29 -15.34 -3.52
CA CYS A 35 9.05 -14.29 -4.49
C CYS A 35 10.22 -14.20 -5.48
N ILE A 36 9.92 -14.37 -6.76
CA ILE A 36 10.90 -14.23 -7.86
C ILE A 36 10.78 -12.90 -8.61
N ALA A 37 10.01 -11.95 -8.06
CA ALA A 37 9.77 -10.63 -8.63
C ALA A 37 9.27 -10.62 -10.09
N CYS A 38 8.49 -11.61 -10.51
CA CYS A 38 8.03 -11.78 -11.90
C CYS A 38 6.97 -10.76 -12.37
N GLN A 39 6.48 -9.87 -11.50
CA GLN A 39 5.46 -8.85 -11.82
C GLN A 39 4.09 -9.38 -12.28
N THR A 40 3.82 -10.69 -12.18
CA THR A 40 2.53 -11.25 -12.60
C THR A 40 1.36 -10.71 -11.78
N CYS A 41 1.53 -10.54 -10.46
CA CYS A 41 0.50 -9.98 -9.59
C CYS A 41 0.22 -8.49 -9.91
N THR A 42 1.25 -7.73 -10.26
CA THR A 42 1.14 -6.35 -10.74
C THR A 42 0.29 -6.29 -12.00
N LEU A 43 0.61 -7.12 -13.00
CA LEU A 43 -0.12 -7.12 -14.27
C LEU A 43 -1.57 -7.61 -14.12
N ALA A 44 -1.80 -8.65 -13.31
CA ALA A 44 -3.15 -9.15 -13.04
C ALA A 44 -4.05 -8.07 -12.41
N CYS A 45 -3.52 -7.31 -11.45
CA CYS A 45 -4.24 -6.19 -10.86
C CYS A 45 -4.47 -5.06 -11.87
N LYS A 46 -3.45 -4.76 -12.68
CA LYS A 46 -3.48 -3.68 -13.68
C LYS A 46 -4.55 -3.91 -14.74
N THR A 47 -4.59 -5.10 -15.31
CA THR A 47 -5.53 -5.43 -16.39
C THR A 47 -6.97 -5.53 -15.88
N THR A 48 -7.15 -6.03 -14.65
CA THR A 48 -8.48 -6.21 -14.05
C THR A 48 -9.09 -4.87 -13.60
N TRP A 49 -8.29 -3.98 -13.00
CA TRP A 49 -8.83 -2.82 -12.28
C TRP A 49 -8.38 -1.45 -12.77
N THR A 50 -7.11 -1.30 -13.18
CA THR A 50 -6.51 0.02 -13.47
C THR A 50 -6.08 0.20 -14.92
N SER A 51 -6.85 -0.38 -15.85
CA SER A 51 -6.63 -0.32 -17.30
C SER A 51 -7.30 0.88 -17.98
N GLY A 52 -8.09 1.68 -17.25
CA GLY A 52 -8.80 2.85 -17.77
C GLY A 52 -7.92 4.08 -18.00
N GLN A 53 -8.44 5.01 -18.80
CA GLN A 53 -7.77 6.28 -19.10
C GLN A 53 -7.51 7.10 -17.83
N GLY A 54 -6.31 7.64 -17.67
CA GLY A 54 -5.89 8.42 -16.50
C GLY A 54 -5.47 7.55 -15.31
N GLN A 55 -5.51 6.23 -15.43
CA GLN A 55 -5.06 5.28 -14.41
C GLN A 55 -3.80 4.52 -14.83
N GLU A 56 -3.21 4.84 -15.99
CA GLU A 56 -2.09 4.12 -16.60
C GLU A 56 -0.89 4.07 -15.66
N TYR A 57 -0.65 5.15 -14.91
CA TYR A 57 0.41 5.20 -13.92
C TYR A 57 0.09 4.43 -12.64
N MET A 58 -1.17 4.12 -12.34
CA MET A 58 -1.60 3.51 -11.08
C MET A 58 -1.28 2.02 -11.02
N LEU A 59 -0.45 1.64 -10.05
CA LEU A 59 -0.14 0.26 -9.70
C LEU A 59 -0.61 -0.01 -8.27
N TRP A 60 -1.84 -0.49 -8.11
CA TRP A 60 -2.38 -0.81 -6.77
C TRP A 60 -1.66 -1.98 -6.11
N ASN A 61 -1.23 -2.95 -6.91
CA ASN A 61 -0.33 -4.01 -6.51
C ASN A 61 0.95 -3.84 -7.32
N ASN A 62 2.08 -3.67 -6.66
CA ASN A 62 3.37 -3.44 -7.29
C ASN A 62 4.47 -4.25 -6.60
N VAL A 63 5.48 -4.66 -7.36
CA VAL A 63 6.65 -5.37 -6.84
C VAL A 63 7.89 -4.53 -7.06
N GLU A 64 8.68 -4.36 -6.02
CA GLU A 64 9.81 -3.44 -5.96
C GLU A 64 11.06 -4.15 -5.43
N SER A 65 12.23 -3.74 -5.92
CA SER A 65 13.51 -4.22 -5.42
C SER A 65 14.00 -3.33 -4.28
N LYS A 66 14.16 -3.88 -3.09
CA LYS A 66 14.83 -3.19 -1.97
C LYS A 66 16.35 -3.35 -2.08
N PRO A 67 17.16 -2.36 -1.64
CA PRO A 67 16.84 -1.28 -0.70
C PRO A 67 16.51 0.09 -1.30
N TYR A 68 16.62 0.28 -2.62
CA TYR A 68 16.47 1.60 -3.24
C TYR A 68 15.00 1.99 -3.45
N GLY A 69 14.72 3.30 -3.32
CA GLY A 69 13.38 3.87 -3.24
C GLY A 69 12.45 3.55 -4.42
N SER A 70 11.16 3.55 -4.09
CA SER A 70 10.12 2.71 -4.66
C SER A 70 9.07 3.45 -5.54
N TYR A 71 7.86 2.91 -5.75
CA TYR A 71 6.74 3.57 -6.44
C TYR A 71 5.65 4.01 -5.43
N PRO A 72 5.30 5.31 -5.36
CA PRO A 72 6.00 6.45 -5.96
C PRO A 72 7.36 6.67 -5.32
N LEU A 73 8.25 7.37 -6.03
CA LEU A 73 9.65 7.55 -5.61
C LEU A 73 9.72 8.02 -4.16
N THR A 74 10.55 7.34 -3.35
CA THR A 74 10.84 7.66 -1.94
C THR A 74 9.66 7.55 -0.96
N TRP A 75 8.59 6.80 -1.28
CA TRP A 75 7.45 6.66 -0.36
C TRP A 75 7.84 6.04 0.99
N ASP A 76 8.80 5.13 1.00
CA ASP A 76 9.30 4.43 2.18
C ASP A 76 10.14 5.34 3.08
N LEU A 77 11.03 6.16 2.50
CA LEU A 77 11.79 7.17 3.26
C LEU A 77 10.86 8.21 3.90
N LYS A 78 9.87 8.70 3.15
CA LYS A 78 8.85 9.64 3.68
C LYS A 78 8.02 9.04 4.81
N LEU A 79 7.75 7.72 4.74
CA LEU A 79 7.07 7.01 5.81
C LEU A 79 7.94 6.97 7.07
N LEU A 80 9.23 6.66 6.94
CA LEU A 80 10.18 6.64 8.05
C LEU A 80 10.30 8.03 8.70
N GLU A 81 10.44 9.11 7.92
CA GLU A 81 10.45 10.49 8.43
C GLU A 81 9.16 10.84 9.20
N SER A 82 8.02 10.30 8.74
CA SER A 82 6.73 10.52 9.40
C SER A 82 6.56 9.72 10.69
N LEU A 83 7.38 8.70 10.94
CA LEU A 83 7.32 7.90 12.17
C LEU A 83 8.07 8.55 13.34
N GLY A 84 9.03 9.44 13.06
CA GLY A 84 9.86 10.11 14.07
C GLY A 84 11.25 9.50 14.17
#